data_AF-A0A1G4HZ57-F1
#
_entry.id   AF-A0A1G4HZ57-F1
#
_cell.length_a   1.000
_cell.length_b   1.000
_cell.length_c   1.000
_cell.angle_alpha   90.00
_cell.angle_beta   90.00
_cell.angle_gamma   90.00
#
_symmetry.space_group_name_H-M   'P 1'
#
loop_
_entity.id
_entity.type
_entity.pdbx_description
1 polymer ?
#
loop_
_entity_poly.entity_id
_entity_poly.type
_entity_poly.pdbx_seq_one_letter_code
_entity_poly.pdbx_strand_id
1 'polypeptide(L)'
;MLAIEAIRRSNYLLGGLYEYLHIAGQATNANTNGCFADDENAGTLYKSDQLAAQVANCKAADLGHTTGWQDKSAHRPGGYKRKTDKNNLWSTNAKGCKIHGGGNNHVAMGLISLSSTDAQLTDLSSLAGAEGDSKKRHAAKAFNKLSQPALVINTIELPDKNSLKNLANFDATLAAAVGASKPFSGQEKEQAMEKLYGSKDPDPTTMFWNKLKTMTLAEDSHGVTKGTKLAEISNLPLLTELETNYTINKAIQRNIPTAADACNCSSAQPKPEEKLCNEATGDEGKCETL
;
A
#
# COMPACT_ATOMS: atom_id res chain seq x y z
N MET A 1 -9.84 -6.78 2.41
CA MET A 1 -11.04 -7.40 1.77
C MET A 1 -11.86 -6.40 0.96
N LEU A 2 -12.10 -5.17 1.44
CA LEU A 2 -12.94 -4.17 0.73
C LEU A 2 -12.39 -3.74 -0.65
N ALA A 3 -11.08 -3.49 -0.76
CA ALA A 3 -10.45 -3.06 -2.01
C ALA A 3 -10.51 -4.12 -3.13
N ILE A 4 -10.25 -5.39 -2.81
CA ILE A 4 -10.32 -6.50 -3.78
C ILE A 4 -11.73 -6.62 -4.36
N GLU A 5 -12.75 -6.49 -3.52
CA GLU A 5 -14.13 -6.59 -3.95
C GLU A 5 -14.57 -5.38 -4.80
N ALA A 6 -14.07 -4.17 -4.49
CA ALA A 6 -14.28 -3.00 -5.33
C ALA A 6 -13.65 -3.19 -6.72
N ILE A 7 -12.39 -3.65 -6.76
CA ILE A 7 -11.68 -3.96 -8.00
C ILE A 7 -12.44 -5.01 -8.81
N ARG A 8 -12.85 -6.11 -8.17
CA ARG A 8 -13.60 -7.19 -8.83
C ARG A 8 -14.90 -6.70 -9.47
N ARG A 9 -15.69 -5.91 -8.74
CA ARG A 9 -16.99 -5.41 -9.22
C ARG A 9 -16.84 -4.39 -10.34
N SER A 10 -15.89 -3.48 -10.21
CA SER A 10 -15.58 -2.50 -11.25
C SER A 10 -15.05 -3.15 -12.52
N ASN A 11 -14.14 -4.13 -12.40
CA ASN A 11 -13.62 -4.87 -13.56
C ASN A 11 -14.69 -5.74 -14.22
N TYR A 12 -15.60 -6.32 -13.45
CA TYR A 12 -16.70 -7.10 -14.01
C TYR A 12 -17.66 -6.20 -14.83
N LEU A 13 -17.98 -5.01 -14.33
CA LEU A 13 -18.76 -4.02 -15.06
C LEU A 13 -18.02 -3.53 -16.33
N LEU A 14 -16.73 -3.20 -16.18
CA LEU A 14 -15.89 -2.73 -17.29
C LEU A 14 -15.73 -3.79 -18.39
N GLY A 15 -15.53 -5.06 -18.02
CA GLY A 15 -15.40 -6.16 -18.98
C GLY A 15 -16.67 -6.36 -19.80
N GLY A 16 -17.85 -6.27 -19.19
CA GLY A 16 -19.10 -6.36 -19.94
C GLY A 16 -19.40 -5.13 -20.82
N LEU A 17 -18.91 -3.95 -20.45
CA LEU A 17 -18.93 -2.78 -21.33
C LEU A 17 -17.96 -2.96 -22.50
N TYR A 18 -16.73 -3.41 -22.24
CA TYR A 18 -15.73 -3.71 -23.26
C TYR A 18 -16.26 -4.72 -24.28
N GLU A 19 -16.87 -5.81 -23.82
CA GLU A 19 -17.44 -6.83 -24.70
C GLU A 19 -18.50 -6.25 -25.64
N TYR A 20 -19.42 -5.44 -25.11
CA TYR A 20 -20.40 -4.75 -25.94
C TYR A 20 -19.74 -3.81 -26.96
N LEU A 21 -18.75 -3.01 -26.53
CA LEU A 21 -18.02 -2.12 -27.43
C LEU A 21 -17.30 -2.91 -28.53
N HIS A 22 -16.72 -4.06 -28.17
CA HIS A 22 -16.03 -4.93 -29.10
C HIS A 22 -17.00 -5.51 -30.13
N ILE A 23 -18.09 -6.15 -29.71
CA ILE A 23 -19.08 -6.77 -30.61
C ILE A 23 -19.76 -5.71 -31.49
N ALA A 24 -20.20 -4.59 -30.92
CA ALA A 24 -20.86 -3.53 -31.68
C ALA A 24 -19.92 -2.81 -32.65
N GLY A 25 -18.62 -2.73 -32.31
CA GLY A 25 -17.62 -2.03 -33.10
C GLY A 25 -16.81 -2.91 -34.06
N GLN A 26 -17.15 -4.18 -34.27
CA GLN A 26 -16.32 -5.08 -35.09
C GLN A 26 -16.21 -4.64 -36.56
N ALA A 27 -17.31 -4.17 -37.15
CA ALA A 27 -17.35 -3.85 -38.57
C ALA A 27 -18.27 -2.67 -38.87
N THR A 28 -17.89 -1.90 -39.89
CA THR A 28 -18.71 -0.88 -40.52
C THR A 28 -18.75 -1.17 -42.02
N ASN A 29 -19.87 -0.87 -42.67
CA ASN A 29 -19.98 -0.92 -44.13
C ASN A 29 -20.13 0.52 -44.66
N ALA A 30 -19.02 1.11 -45.12
CA ALA A 30 -18.92 2.38 -45.84
C ALA A 30 -20.14 3.32 -45.71
N ASN A 31 -20.27 4.00 -44.56
CA ASN A 31 -21.32 4.98 -44.23
C ASN A 31 -22.79 4.49 -44.31
N THR A 32 -23.02 3.19 -44.49
CA THR A 32 -24.35 2.58 -44.65
C THR A 32 -24.77 1.71 -43.49
N ASN A 33 -23.85 1.11 -42.72
CA ASN A 33 -24.19 0.30 -41.54
C ASN A 33 -23.07 0.34 -40.49
N GLY A 34 -23.42 0.58 -39.23
CA GLY A 34 -22.48 0.58 -38.11
C GLY A 34 -23.16 0.94 -36.78
N CYS A 35 -22.48 0.71 -35.67
CA CYS A 35 -23.05 0.90 -34.33
C CYS A 35 -22.55 2.14 -33.58
N PHE A 36 -21.46 2.77 -34.06
CA PHE A 36 -20.92 3.97 -33.46
C PHE A 36 -20.81 5.08 -34.48
N ALA A 37 -21.36 6.24 -34.12
CA ALA A 37 -21.35 7.47 -34.89
C ALA A 37 -20.99 8.65 -33.98
N ASP A 38 -20.59 9.76 -34.60
CA ASP A 38 -20.29 11.04 -33.93
C ASP A 38 -21.57 11.81 -33.55
N ASP A 39 -22.66 11.60 -34.29
CA ASP A 39 -23.96 12.20 -34.06
C ASP A 39 -25.15 11.30 -34.48
N GLU A 40 -26.36 11.81 -34.26
CA GLU A 40 -27.62 11.16 -34.65
C GLU A 40 -27.83 11.04 -36.18
N ASN A 41 -27.05 11.76 -37.00
CA ASN A 41 -27.14 11.68 -38.45
C ASN A 41 -26.35 10.50 -39.02
N ALA A 42 -25.37 9.98 -38.27
CA ALA A 42 -24.51 8.88 -38.68
C ALA A 42 -23.81 9.17 -40.02
N GLY A 43 -23.23 10.37 -40.12
CA GLY A 43 -22.42 10.79 -41.27
C GLY A 43 -21.13 9.98 -41.40
N THR A 44 -20.48 9.73 -40.26
CA THR A 44 -19.28 8.89 -40.14
C THR A 44 -19.55 7.74 -39.16
N LEU A 45 -19.00 6.56 -39.48
CA LEU A 45 -19.15 5.36 -38.65
C LEU A 45 -17.78 4.87 -38.17
N TYR A 46 -17.71 4.44 -36.91
CA TYR A 46 -16.46 4.07 -36.24
C TYR A 46 -16.47 2.62 -35.75
N LYS A 47 -15.30 1.99 -35.83
CA LYS A 47 -14.99 0.72 -35.15
C LYS A 47 -14.55 0.96 -33.70
N SER A 48 -14.52 -0.11 -32.91
CA SER A 48 -14.19 -0.05 -31.47
C SER A 48 -12.79 0.52 -31.19
N ASP A 49 -11.80 0.16 -32.00
CA ASP A 49 -10.41 0.65 -31.93
C ASP A 49 -10.27 2.15 -32.27
N GLN A 50 -11.24 2.71 -33.00
CA GLN A 50 -11.27 4.13 -33.38
C GLN A 50 -11.93 5.01 -32.30
N LEU A 51 -12.68 4.43 -31.35
CA LEU A 51 -13.44 5.20 -30.36
C LEU A 51 -12.57 6.02 -29.41
N ALA A 52 -11.39 5.53 -29.07
CA ALA A 52 -10.47 6.23 -28.17
C ALA A 52 -9.97 7.56 -28.75
N ALA A 53 -9.93 7.68 -30.08
CA ALA A 53 -9.58 8.93 -30.78
C ALA A 53 -10.78 9.91 -30.86
N GLN A 54 -12.01 9.40 -30.86
CA GLN A 54 -13.23 10.21 -31.00
C GLN A 54 -13.79 10.70 -29.67
N VAL A 55 -13.67 9.89 -28.61
CA VAL A 55 -14.19 10.21 -27.28
C VAL A 55 -13.05 10.28 -26.30
N ALA A 56 -12.74 11.51 -25.87
CA ALA A 56 -11.75 11.76 -24.83
C ALA A 56 -12.06 10.90 -23.59
N ASN A 57 -11.10 10.05 -23.22
CA ASN A 57 -11.16 9.09 -22.11
C ASN A 57 -12.03 7.83 -22.33
N CYS A 58 -12.40 7.47 -23.56
CA CYS A 58 -12.98 6.15 -23.86
C CYS A 58 -11.89 5.06 -23.81
N LYS A 59 -11.35 4.82 -22.60
CA LYS A 59 -10.34 3.78 -22.33
C LYS A 59 -10.96 2.40 -22.17
N ALA A 60 -12.29 2.32 -22.03
CA ALA A 60 -13.03 1.07 -22.01
C ALA A 60 -12.95 0.28 -23.33
N ALA A 61 -12.38 0.84 -24.40
CA ALA A 61 -12.06 0.12 -25.64
C ALA A 61 -10.71 -0.64 -25.57
N ASP A 62 -9.90 -0.43 -24.52
CA ASP A 62 -8.61 -1.09 -24.29
C ASP A 62 -8.43 -1.40 -22.80
N LEU A 63 -8.67 -2.66 -22.41
CA LEU A 63 -8.51 -3.14 -21.04
C LEU A 63 -7.05 -3.13 -20.55
N GLY A 64 -6.07 -3.02 -21.46
CA GLY A 64 -4.65 -2.94 -21.13
C GLY A 64 -4.18 -1.55 -20.71
N HIS A 65 -5.05 -0.53 -20.80
CA HIS A 65 -4.65 0.85 -20.53
C HIS A 65 -4.51 1.13 -19.02
N THR A 66 -3.27 1.32 -18.54
CA THR A 66 -2.95 1.49 -17.11
C THR A 66 -2.62 2.92 -16.68
N THR A 67 -2.39 3.83 -17.63
CA THR A 67 -1.94 5.20 -17.35
C THR A 67 -3.07 6.23 -17.49
N GLY A 68 -3.04 7.30 -16.68
CA GLY A 68 -3.88 8.48 -16.91
C GLY A 68 -5.33 8.39 -16.41
N TRP A 69 -5.66 7.43 -15.53
CA TRP A 69 -6.94 7.40 -14.83
C TRP A 69 -7.01 8.58 -13.85
N GLN A 70 -7.63 9.69 -14.26
CA GLN A 70 -7.89 10.83 -13.37
C GLN A 70 -9.21 10.68 -12.62
N ASP A 71 -9.20 11.14 -11.36
CA ASP A 71 -10.18 10.79 -10.33
C ASP A 71 -11.52 11.57 -10.43
N LYS A 72 -12.61 10.87 -10.06
CA LYS A 72 -13.89 11.34 -9.47
C LYS A 72 -14.89 12.25 -10.20
N SER A 73 -14.65 12.83 -11.38
CA SER A 73 -15.69 13.76 -11.92
C SER A 73 -17.03 13.07 -12.22
N ALA A 74 -16.99 11.80 -12.64
CA ALA A 74 -18.17 10.99 -12.95
C ALA A 74 -18.77 10.29 -11.72
N HIS A 75 -17.96 9.85 -10.74
CA HIS A 75 -18.44 9.21 -9.51
C HIS A 75 -18.85 10.27 -8.48
N ARG A 76 -20.15 10.47 -8.28
CA ARG A 76 -20.71 11.51 -7.40
C ARG A 76 -21.50 10.88 -6.25
N PRO A 77 -21.79 11.64 -5.17
CA PRO A 77 -22.77 11.18 -4.18
C PRO A 77 -24.06 10.75 -4.87
N GLY A 78 -24.51 9.53 -4.59
CA GLY A 78 -25.73 8.96 -5.16
C GLY A 78 -25.57 8.13 -6.44
N GLY A 79 -24.59 8.42 -7.32
CA GLY A 79 -24.42 7.67 -8.57
C GLY A 79 -23.37 8.23 -9.55
N TYR A 80 -23.42 7.75 -10.79
CA TYR A 80 -22.56 8.24 -11.88
C TYR A 80 -23.24 9.38 -12.65
N LYS A 81 -22.59 10.54 -12.73
CA LYS A 81 -23.05 11.67 -13.55
C LYS A 81 -22.53 11.55 -14.98
N ARG A 82 -23.42 11.63 -15.97
CA ARG A 82 -23.04 11.71 -17.38
C ARG A 82 -22.35 13.05 -17.68
N LYS A 83 -21.36 13.04 -18.58
CA LYS A 83 -20.64 14.24 -19.01
C LYS A 83 -21.53 15.18 -19.84
N THR A 84 -22.54 14.64 -20.52
CA THR A 84 -23.48 15.41 -21.34
C THR A 84 -24.81 14.67 -21.39
N ASP A 85 -25.91 15.38 -21.12
CA ASP A 85 -27.27 14.89 -21.38
C ASP A 85 -27.65 15.33 -22.79
N LYS A 86 -27.35 14.50 -23.79
CA LYS A 86 -27.95 14.66 -25.13
C LYS A 86 -29.26 13.88 -25.16
N ASN A 87 -30.32 14.52 -25.66
CA ASN A 87 -31.65 13.93 -25.75
C ASN A 87 -31.75 12.88 -26.87
N ASN A 88 -30.92 13.00 -27.90
CA ASN A 88 -30.85 12.07 -29.03
C ASN A 88 -29.48 11.40 -29.04
N LEU A 89 -29.40 10.17 -28.56
CA LEU A 89 -28.17 9.36 -28.56
C LEU A 89 -28.21 8.25 -29.62
N TRP A 90 -29.26 8.27 -30.45
CA TRP A 90 -29.58 7.20 -31.38
C TRP A 90 -30.03 7.79 -32.70
N SER A 91 -29.59 7.19 -33.80
CA SER A 91 -30.05 7.53 -35.14
C SER A 91 -31.31 6.74 -35.46
N THR A 92 -32.35 7.41 -35.95
CA THR A 92 -33.52 6.76 -36.57
C THR A 92 -33.28 6.42 -38.05
N ASN A 93 -32.11 6.78 -38.60
CA ASN A 93 -31.75 6.49 -39.98
C ASN A 93 -31.51 5.00 -40.19
N ALA A 94 -31.81 4.51 -41.40
CA ALA A 94 -31.62 3.12 -41.84
C ALA A 94 -30.15 2.63 -41.84
N LYS A 95 -29.20 3.44 -41.35
CA LYS A 95 -27.78 3.11 -41.23
C LYS A 95 -27.41 2.32 -39.97
N GLY A 96 -28.43 1.79 -39.30
CA GLY A 96 -28.40 1.40 -37.89
C GLY A 96 -27.58 0.17 -37.53
N CYS A 97 -27.50 -0.06 -36.21
CA CYS A 97 -26.81 -1.18 -35.59
C CYS A 97 -27.73 -2.41 -35.51
N LYS A 98 -27.40 -3.50 -36.21
CA LYS A 98 -28.21 -4.74 -36.18
C LYS A 98 -28.34 -5.35 -34.77
N ILE A 99 -27.36 -5.14 -33.89
CA ILE A 99 -27.40 -5.61 -32.49
C ILE A 99 -28.56 -4.96 -31.71
N HIS A 100 -29.02 -3.78 -32.16
CA HIS A 100 -30.14 -3.08 -31.53
C HIS A 100 -31.49 -3.51 -32.11
N GLY A 101 -31.51 -4.22 -33.25
CA GLY A 101 -32.72 -4.79 -33.84
C GLY A 101 -32.91 -6.25 -33.42
N GLY A 102 -33.70 -6.49 -32.38
CA GLY A 102 -33.92 -7.87 -31.91
C GLY A 102 -34.93 -8.08 -30.78
N GLY A 103 -35.66 -7.04 -30.36
CA GLY A 103 -36.66 -7.13 -29.30
C GLY A 103 -36.16 -6.64 -27.93
N ASN A 104 -37.01 -6.79 -26.91
CA ASN A 104 -36.83 -6.21 -25.59
C ASN A 104 -35.70 -6.91 -24.81
N ASN A 105 -34.51 -6.30 -24.76
CA ASN A 105 -33.32 -6.88 -24.13
C ASN A 105 -32.47 -5.82 -23.42
N HIS A 106 -31.53 -6.27 -22.58
CA HIS A 106 -30.54 -5.42 -21.91
C HIS A 106 -29.13 -5.87 -22.30
N VAL A 107 -28.33 -4.93 -22.81
CA VAL A 107 -26.93 -5.18 -23.22
C VAL A 107 -25.98 -4.29 -22.41
N ALA A 108 -24.67 -4.52 -22.56
CA ALA A 108 -23.63 -3.81 -21.83
C ALA A 108 -23.89 -3.83 -20.31
N MET A 109 -24.17 -5.00 -19.73
CA MET A 109 -24.44 -5.17 -18.30
C MET A 109 -25.67 -4.40 -17.77
N GLY A 110 -26.64 -4.09 -18.65
CA GLY A 110 -27.84 -3.33 -18.29
C GLY A 110 -27.71 -1.82 -18.50
N LEU A 111 -26.57 -1.35 -19.01
CA LEU A 111 -26.36 0.06 -19.32
C LEU A 111 -27.14 0.53 -20.55
N ILE A 112 -27.54 -0.40 -21.42
CA ILE A 112 -28.34 -0.11 -22.61
C ILE A 112 -29.55 -1.04 -22.60
N SER A 113 -30.74 -0.44 -22.64
CA SER A 113 -32.01 -1.15 -22.89
C SER A 113 -32.34 -1.04 -24.36
N LEU A 114 -32.68 -2.16 -24.98
CA LEU A 114 -33.11 -2.25 -26.37
C LEU A 114 -34.61 -2.58 -26.39
N SER A 115 -35.36 -1.93 -27.27
CA SER A 115 -36.73 -2.26 -27.62
C SER A 115 -36.81 -2.67 -29.08
N SER A 116 -38.02 -2.96 -29.58
CA SER A 116 -38.24 -3.25 -31.00
C SER A 116 -37.92 -2.07 -31.94
N THR A 117 -37.92 -0.84 -31.43
CA THR A 117 -37.78 0.38 -32.23
C THR A 117 -36.68 1.31 -31.75
N ASP A 118 -36.24 1.17 -30.50
CA ASP A 118 -35.39 2.16 -29.84
C ASP A 118 -34.33 1.51 -28.95
N ALA A 119 -33.31 2.29 -28.62
CA ALA A 119 -32.39 1.99 -27.55
C ALA A 119 -32.44 3.11 -26.51
N GLN A 120 -32.12 2.81 -25.25
CA GLN A 120 -32.10 3.77 -24.16
C GLN A 120 -30.91 3.51 -23.26
N LEU A 121 -30.18 4.58 -22.92
CA LEU A 121 -29.15 4.49 -21.89
C LEU A 121 -29.82 4.46 -20.51
N THR A 122 -29.39 3.53 -19.67
CA THR A 122 -29.82 3.46 -18.28
C THR A 122 -29.32 4.67 -17.52
N ASP A 123 -30.21 5.34 -16.79
CA ASP A 123 -29.84 6.44 -15.91
C ASP A 123 -29.08 5.91 -14.68
N LEU A 124 -27.83 6.34 -14.54
CA LEU A 124 -26.93 5.96 -13.45
C LEU A 124 -26.79 7.06 -12.39
N SER A 125 -27.57 8.14 -12.46
CA SER A 125 -27.51 9.25 -11.50
C SER A 125 -27.89 8.84 -10.07
N SER A 126 -28.71 7.78 -9.94
CA SER A 126 -29.14 7.19 -8.67
C SER A 126 -28.91 5.68 -8.66
N LEU A 127 -27.88 5.25 -7.90
CA LEU A 127 -27.39 3.88 -7.77
C LEU A 127 -27.34 3.37 -6.33
N ALA A 128 -27.36 4.26 -5.34
CA ALA A 128 -27.42 3.86 -3.93
C ALA A 128 -28.64 2.95 -3.70
N GLY A 129 -28.41 1.73 -3.22
CA GLY A 129 -29.48 0.74 -2.98
C GLY A 129 -30.12 0.11 -4.22
N ALA A 130 -29.70 0.46 -5.44
CA ALA A 130 -30.31 -0.03 -6.68
C ALA A 130 -29.82 -1.44 -7.13
N GLU A 131 -29.33 -2.27 -6.21
CA GLU A 131 -28.78 -3.60 -6.55
C GLU A 131 -29.86 -4.61 -6.98
N GLY A 132 -31.12 -4.38 -6.58
CA GLY A 132 -32.28 -5.17 -6.99
C GLY A 132 -32.84 -4.82 -8.38
N ASP A 133 -32.50 -3.64 -8.92
CA ASP A 133 -32.91 -3.24 -10.27
C ASP A 133 -32.05 -4.00 -11.29
N SER A 134 -32.66 -4.80 -12.15
CA SER A 134 -31.96 -5.63 -13.13
C SER A 134 -31.07 -4.84 -14.08
N LYS A 135 -31.43 -3.59 -14.41
CA LYS A 135 -30.69 -2.68 -15.31
C LYS A 135 -29.51 -2.02 -14.60
N LYS A 136 -29.65 -1.72 -13.31
CA LYS A 136 -28.64 -0.99 -12.53
C LYS A 136 -27.76 -1.90 -11.68
N ARG A 137 -28.15 -3.15 -11.46
CA ARG A 137 -27.53 -4.10 -10.51
C ARG A 137 -26.01 -4.13 -10.53
N HIS A 138 -25.39 -4.24 -11.71
CA HIS A 138 -23.93 -4.31 -11.79
C HIS A 138 -23.25 -2.96 -11.54
N ALA A 139 -23.82 -1.88 -12.07
CA ALA A 139 -23.37 -0.52 -11.79
C ALA A 139 -23.53 -0.16 -10.31
N ALA A 140 -24.66 -0.50 -9.69
CA ALA A 140 -24.94 -0.28 -8.27
C ALA A 140 -23.97 -1.06 -7.38
N LYS A 141 -23.71 -2.33 -7.69
CA LYS A 141 -22.74 -3.16 -6.96
C LYS A 141 -21.33 -2.56 -6.99
N ALA A 142 -20.88 -2.06 -8.14
CA ALA A 142 -19.59 -1.38 -8.26
C ALA A 142 -19.60 -0.04 -7.50
N PHE A 143 -20.62 0.78 -7.72
CA PHE A 143 -20.80 2.10 -7.09
C PHE A 143 -20.82 2.02 -5.57
N ASN A 144 -21.66 1.15 -5.00
CA ASN A 144 -21.80 1.00 -3.55
C ASN A 144 -20.48 0.55 -2.91
N LYS A 145 -19.70 -0.29 -3.61
CA LYS A 145 -18.41 -0.76 -3.09
C LYS A 145 -17.31 0.29 -3.18
N LEU A 146 -17.26 1.05 -4.28
CA LEU A 146 -16.35 2.19 -4.45
C LEU A 146 -16.68 3.36 -3.50
N SER A 147 -17.94 3.49 -3.11
CA SER A 147 -18.41 4.54 -2.19
C SER A 147 -18.14 4.21 -0.72
N GLN A 148 -17.63 3.01 -0.41
CA GLN A 148 -17.17 2.70 0.93
C GLN A 148 -15.86 3.45 1.21
N PRO A 149 -15.60 3.86 2.46
CA PRO A 149 -14.34 4.48 2.82
C PRO A 149 -13.17 3.63 2.33
N ALA A 150 -12.18 4.28 1.71
CA ALA A 150 -10.93 3.62 1.38
C ALA A 150 -10.36 2.98 2.64
N LEU A 151 -9.63 1.86 2.48
CA LEU A 151 -8.79 1.37 3.56
C LEU A 151 -7.91 2.53 3.99
N VAL A 152 -8.10 2.99 5.23
CA VAL A 152 -7.14 3.84 5.90
C VAL A 152 -5.89 2.98 5.98
N ILE A 153 -4.92 3.24 5.10
CA ILE A 153 -3.56 2.86 5.41
C ILE A 153 -3.27 3.69 6.63
N ASN A 154 -3.25 3.06 7.81
CA ASN A 154 -2.80 3.73 9.01
C ASN A 154 -1.37 4.18 8.69
N THR A 155 -1.21 5.44 8.30
CA THR A 155 -0.01 6.16 8.63
C THR A 155 0.14 5.95 10.12
N ILE A 156 1.21 5.26 10.53
CA ILE A 156 1.53 5.10 11.94
C ILE A 156 1.75 6.53 12.44
N GLU A 157 0.69 7.13 12.98
CA GLU A 157 0.81 8.35 13.75
C GLU A 157 1.54 7.95 15.02
N LEU A 158 2.77 8.42 15.10
CA LEU A 158 3.62 8.13 16.24
C LEU A 158 3.05 8.91 17.42
N PRO A 159 2.83 8.26 18.57
CA PRO A 159 2.22 8.92 19.72
C PRO A 159 3.08 10.09 20.17
N ASP A 160 2.45 11.24 20.39
CA ASP A 160 3.11 12.40 21.00
C ASP A 160 3.63 12.08 22.41
N LYS A 161 4.53 12.91 22.94
CA LYS A 161 5.11 12.73 24.28
C LYS A 161 4.07 12.47 25.38
N ASN A 162 2.90 13.10 25.36
CA ASN A 162 1.86 12.88 26.38
C ASN A 162 1.13 11.55 26.15
N SER A 163 0.87 11.20 24.89
CA SER A 163 0.26 9.92 24.51
C SER A 163 1.12 8.71 24.87
N LEU A 164 2.45 8.85 24.89
CA LEU A 164 3.37 7.80 25.37
C LEU A 164 3.05 7.32 26.80
N LYS A 165 2.60 8.23 27.68
CA LYS A 165 2.30 7.92 29.09
C LYS A 165 1.19 6.89 29.26
N ASN A 166 0.34 6.74 28.25
CA ASN A 166 -0.83 5.89 28.23
C ASN A 166 -0.58 4.54 27.52
N LEU A 167 0.61 4.34 26.95
CA LEU A 167 0.96 3.06 26.32
C LEU A 167 1.20 1.99 27.38
N ALA A 168 0.76 0.77 27.06
CA ALA A 168 1.07 -0.40 27.86
C ALA A 168 2.60 -0.55 27.99
N ASN A 169 3.07 -0.83 29.20
CA ASN A 169 4.49 -1.01 29.54
C ASN A 169 5.38 0.25 29.42
N PHE A 170 4.82 1.44 29.21
CA PHE A 170 5.62 2.67 29.12
C PHE A 170 6.46 2.88 30.38
N ASP A 171 5.89 2.70 31.56
CA ASP A 171 6.59 2.95 32.83
C ASP A 171 7.76 1.98 33.07
N ALA A 172 7.58 0.70 32.71
CA ALA A 172 8.64 -0.29 32.77
C ALA A 172 9.76 0.00 31.75
N THR A 173 9.38 0.42 30.54
CA THR A 173 10.32 0.78 29.47
C THR A 173 11.11 2.04 29.82
N LEU A 174 10.45 3.05 30.39
CA LEU A 174 11.06 4.28 30.85
C LEU A 174 12.07 4.01 31.98
N ALA A 175 11.71 3.17 32.96
CA ALA A 175 12.61 2.74 34.02
C ALA A 175 13.84 2.03 33.47
N ALA A 176 13.67 1.07 32.56
CA ALA A 176 14.78 0.37 31.93
C ALA A 176 15.70 1.32 31.13
N ALA A 177 15.12 2.28 30.39
CA ALA A 177 15.86 3.22 29.55
C ALA A 177 16.78 4.16 30.36
N VAL A 178 16.38 4.53 31.58
CA VAL A 178 17.21 5.36 32.47
C VAL A 178 17.97 4.56 33.54
N GLY A 179 17.89 3.23 33.51
CA GLY A 179 18.59 2.34 34.44
C GLY A 179 17.98 2.30 35.85
N ALA A 180 16.69 2.59 36.00
CA ALA A 180 15.98 2.49 37.29
C ALA A 180 15.50 1.06 37.57
N SER A 181 15.61 0.63 38.84
CA SER A 181 15.22 -0.70 39.30
C SER A 181 13.72 -0.89 39.51
N LYS A 182 12.94 0.20 39.48
CA LYS A 182 11.48 0.19 39.64
C LYS A 182 10.83 1.21 38.69
N PRO A 183 9.57 0.98 38.27
CA PRO A 183 8.79 1.96 37.50
C PRO A 183 8.61 3.28 38.26
N PHE A 184 8.66 4.40 37.54
CA PHE A 184 8.42 5.74 38.10
C PHE A 184 6.94 6.00 38.35
N SER A 185 6.63 6.82 39.36
CA SER A 185 5.26 7.26 39.65
C SER A 185 5.17 8.78 39.79
N GLY A 186 4.00 9.34 39.48
CA GLY A 186 3.72 10.77 39.67
C GLY A 186 4.77 11.69 39.06
N GLN A 187 5.36 12.56 39.88
CA GLN A 187 6.30 13.60 39.46
C GLN A 187 7.66 13.04 39.00
N GLU A 188 8.08 11.87 39.49
CA GLU A 188 9.33 11.22 39.07
C GLU A 188 9.27 10.78 37.60
N LYS A 189 8.07 10.39 37.14
CA LYS A 189 7.82 10.03 35.73
C LYS A 189 8.01 11.23 34.81
N GLU A 190 7.49 12.40 35.20
CA GLU A 190 7.67 13.63 34.42
C GLU A 190 9.14 14.03 34.34
N GLN A 191 9.89 13.97 35.45
CA GLN A 191 11.33 14.28 35.47
C GLN A 191 12.14 13.30 34.62
N ALA A 192 11.84 12.00 34.69
CA ALA A 192 12.48 10.99 33.85
C ALA A 192 12.18 11.21 32.35
N MET A 193 10.95 11.60 32.02
CA MET A 193 10.57 11.96 30.65
C MET A 193 11.24 13.25 30.18
N GLU A 194 11.34 14.29 31.00
CA GLU A 194 12.07 15.52 30.66
C GLU A 194 13.56 15.24 30.45
N LYS A 195 14.16 14.34 31.23
CA LYS A 195 15.57 13.96 31.05
C LYS A 195 15.82 13.23 29.72
N LEU A 196 14.90 12.37 29.30
CA LEU A 196 15.03 11.58 28.06
C LEU A 196 14.64 12.35 26.80
N TYR A 197 13.56 13.11 26.89
CA TYR A 197 12.92 13.75 25.75
C TYR A 197 13.18 15.26 25.68
N GLY A 198 13.66 15.88 26.76
CA GLY A 198 13.84 17.33 26.86
C GLY A 198 12.61 18.06 27.40
N SER A 199 12.83 19.30 27.83
CA SER A 199 11.84 20.18 28.47
C SER A 199 11.18 21.20 27.53
N LYS A 200 11.60 21.28 26.26
CA LYS A 200 11.08 22.25 25.27
C LYS A 200 10.60 21.54 24.01
N ASP A 201 9.56 22.12 23.40
CA ASP A 201 9.13 21.82 22.04
C ASP A 201 10.28 22.10 21.05
N PRO A 202 10.41 21.28 19.98
CA PRO A 202 9.35 20.46 19.40
C PRO A 202 9.21 19.06 20.01
N ASP A 203 8.01 18.47 19.88
CA ASP A 203 7.66 17.09 20.25
C ASP A 203 8.86 16.14 20.05
N PRO A 204 9.43 15.64 21.16
CA PRO A 204 10.65 14.83 21.11
C PRO A 204 10.51 13.57 20.28
N THR A 205 9.29 13.00 20.19
CA THR A 205 8.99 11.89 19.27
C THR A 205 9.28 12.31 17.84
N THR A 206 8.74 13.46 17.40
CA THR A 206 9.04 14.06 16.10
C THR A 206 10.53 14.33 15.88
N MET A 207 11.26 14.80 16.91
CA MET A 207 12.72 15.00 16.81
C MET A 207 13.50 13.69 16.63
N PHE A 208 13.20 12.66 17.43
CA PHE A 208 13.82 11.35 17.33
C PHE A 208 13.55 10.73 15.96
N TRP A 209 12.33 10.84 15.44
CA TRP A 209 11.98 10.35 14.11
C TRP A 209 12.68 11.10 13.00
N ASN A 210 12.76 12.42 13.08
CA ASN A 210 13.53 13.20 12.13
C ASN A 210 15.02 12.83 12.16
N LYS A 211 15.56 12.53 13.34
CA LYS A 211 16.94 12.06 13.47
C LYS A 211 17.12 10.68 12.85
N LEU A 212 16.24 9.72 13.14
CA LEU A 212 16.23 8.39 12.52
C LEU A 212 16.15 8.49 10.99
N LYS A 213 15.24 9.32 10.46
CA LYS A 213 15.07 9.52 9.02
C LYS A 213 16.30 10.11 8.33
N THR A 214 17.06 10.95 9.04
CA THR A 214 18.23 11.64 8.50
C THR A 214 19.54 10.91 8.78
N MET A 215 19.53 9.84 9.59
CA MET A 215 20.68 8.96 9.76
C MET A 215 21.06 8.35 8.41
N THR A 216 22.36 8.35 8.14
CA THR A 216 22.93 7.83 6.92
C THR A 216 23.68 6.54 7.19
N LEU A 217 23.71 5.65 6.19
CA LEU A 217 24.52 4.45 6.26
C LEU A 217 26.00 4.83 6.37
N ALA A 218 26.69 4.22 7.33
CA ALA A 218 28.12 4.44 7.55
C ALA A 218 29.00 3.73 6.51
N GLU A 219 28.46 2.66 5.90
CA GLU A 219 29.14 1.75 4.97
C GLU A 219 28.17 1.30 3.87
N ASP A 220 28.69 0.79 2.76
CA ASP A 220 27.89 0.21 1.69
C ASP A 220 27.22 -1.10 2.19
N SER A 221 25.98 -1.36 1.75
CA SER A 221 25.28 -2.60 2.06
C SER A 221 24.30 -2.99 0.96
N HIS A 222 24.41 -4.23 0.45
CA HIS A 222 23.45 -4.89 -0.45
C HIS A 222 22.81 -3.97 -1.51
N GLY A 223 23.65 -3.26 -2.28
CA GLY A 223 23.20 -2.40 -3.38
C GLY A 223 22.77 -0.99 -2.97
N VAL A 224 22.89 -0.64 -1.68
CA VAL A 224 22.73 0.71 -1.15
C VAL A 224 24.10 1.25 -0.73
N THR A 225 24.40 2.47 -1.16
CA THR A 225 25.70 3.12 -0.92
C THR A 225 25.75 3.79 0.45
N LYS A 226 26.96 3.88 0.99
CA LYS A 226 27.31 4.75 2.11
C LYS A 226 26.76 6.16 1.89
N GLY A 227 26.22 6.76 2.95
CA GLY A 227 25.64 8.10 2.89
C GLY A 227 24.15 8.13 2.51
N THR A 228 23.57 7.03 2.01
CA THR A 228 22.11 6.94 1.80
C THR A 228 21.39 7.06 3.14
N LYS A 229 20.31 7.86 3.17
CA LYS A 229 19.52 8.06 4.39
C LYS A 229 18.63 6.85 4.66
N LEU A 230 18.40 6.53 5.93
CA LEU A 230 17.49 5.43 6.30
C LEU A 230 16.08 5.62 5.74
N ALA A 231 15.60 6.88 5.65
CA ALA A 231 14.30 7.20 5.05
C ALA A 231 14.21 6.88 3.55
N GLU A 232 15.33 6.71 2.86
CA GLU A 232 15.41 6.42 1.43
C GLU A 232 15.45 4.89 1.17
N ILE A 233 15.56 4.07 2.23
CA ILE A 233 15.60 2.61 2.14
C ILE A 233 14.19 2.06 2.40
N SER A 234 13.56 1.51 1.35
CA SER A 234 12.23 0.90 1.44
C SER A 234 12.24 -0.62 1.55
N ASN A 235 13.42 -1.25 1.40
CA ASN A 235 13.57 -2.70 1.49
C ASN A 235 13.57 -3.14 2.96
N LEU A 236 12.44 -3.69 3.42
CA LEU A 236 12.26 -4.11 4.81
C LEU A 236 13.28 -5.20 5.26
N PRO A 237 13.53 -6.28 4.49
CA PRO A 237 14.61 -7.22 4.81
C PRO A 237 15.97 -6.55 5.03
N LEU A 238 16.34 -5.59 4.18
CA LEU A 238 17.59 -4.84 4.32
C LEU A 238 17.61 -4.01 5.60
N LEU A 239 16.51 -3.34 5.95
CA LEU A 239 16.41 -2.60 7.21
C LEU A 239 16.60 -3.51 8.45
N THR A 240 16.02 -4.71 8.44
CA THR A 240 16.20 -5.71 9.50
C THR A 240 17.64 -6.21 9.60
N GLU A 241 18.28 -6.43 8.46
CA GLU A 241 19.69 -6.83 8.41
C GLU A 241 20.61 -5.74 8.98
N LEU A 242 20.38 -4.48 8.58
CA LEU A 242 21.12 -3.32 9.08
C LEU A 242 20.98 -3.17 10.60
N GLU A 243 19.77 -3.34 11.14
CA GLU A 243 19.52 -3.36 12.59
C GLU A 243 20.32 -4.46 13.30
N THR A 244 20.33 -5.66 12.73
CA THR A 244 21.04 -6.83 13.27
C THR A 244 22.55 -6.60 13.29
N ASN A 245 23.12 -6.13 12.17
CA ASN A 245 24.55 -5.84 12.04
C ASN A 245 24.97 -4.73 12.99
N TYR A 246 24.16 -3.67 13.15
CA TYR A 246 24.44 -2.60 14.11
C TYR A 246 24.43 -3.11 15.56
N THR A 247 23.50 -3.99 15.89
CA THR A 247 23.39 -4.60 17.23
C THR A 247 24.60 -5.49 17.54
N ILE A 248 25.02 -6.32 16.58
CA ILE A 248 26.21 -7.17 16.70
C ILE A 248 27.46 -6.30 16.89
N ASN A 249 27.66 -5.29 16.04
CA ASN A 249 28.82 -4.40 16.13
C ASN A 249 28.89 -3.66 17.47
N LYS A 250 27.75 -3.21 18.00
CA LYS A 250 27.69 -2.56 19.31
C LYS A 250 27.97 -3.54 20.47
N ALA A 251 27.53 -4.79 20.36
CA ALA A 251 27.83 -5.83 21.34
C ALA A 251 29.33 -6.17 21.33
N ILE A 252 29.94 -6.27 20.15
CA ILE A 252 31.38 -6.46 19.98
C ILE A 252 32.14 -5.29 20.61
N GLN A 253 31.79 -4.04 20.29
CA GLN A 253 32.46 -2.85 20.83
C GLN A 253 32.34 -2.72 22.36
N ARG A 254 31.23 -3.16 22.96
CA ARG A 254 31.06 -3.18 24.43
C ARG A 254 31.94 -4.22 25.12
N ASN A 255 32.34 -5.26 24.41
CA ASN A 255 33.19 -6.34 24.92
C ASN A 255 34.67 -6.15 24.58
N ILE A 256 35.05 -5.06 23.90
CA ILE A 256 36.46 -4.67 23.79
C ILE A 256 36.86 -4.05 25.13
N PRO A 257 37.81 -4.63 25.88
CA PRO A 257 38.28 -4.01 27.11
C PRO A 257 38.83 -2.63 26.79
N THR A 258 38.26 -1.59 27.40
CA THR A 258 38.81 -0.24 27.32
C THR A 258 40.27 -0.28 27.78
N ALA A 259 41.17 0.32 26.98
CA ALA A 259 42.63 0.30 27.19
C ALA A 259 43.12 0.81 28.57
N ALA A 260 42.23 1.25 29.45
CA ALA A 260 42.52 1.52 30.85
C ALA A 260 42.78 0.24 31.69
N ASP A 261 42.28 -0.93 31.28
CA ASP A 261 42.50 -2.19 32.02
C ASP A 261 43.70 -3.00 31.50
N ALA A 262 44.40 -2.53 30.46
CA ALA A 262 45.53 -3.24 29.84
C ALA A 262 46.91 -2.92 30.45
N CYS A 263 47.01 -2.00 31.41
CA CYS A 263 48.27 -1.66 32.07
C CYS A 263 48.15 -1.70 33.60
N ASN A 264 47.95 -2.91 34.14
CA ASN A 264 48.39 -3.19 35.50
C ASN A 264 48.85 -4.64 35.66
N CYS A 265 49.72 -5.09 34.74
CA CYS A 265 50.60 -6.21 35.03
C CYS A 265 51.84 -5.67 35.74
N SER A 266 51.71 -5.39 37.04
CA SER A 266 52.88 -5.27 37.92
C SER A 266 53.44 -6.67 38.16
N SER A 267 54.74 -6.78 37.95
CA SER A 267 55.64 -7.91 38.09
C SER A 267 55.37 -8.89 39.24
N ALA A 268 55.55 -10.18 38.90
CA ALA A 268 56.10 -11.29 39.69
C ALA A 268 55.23 -12.00 40.75
N GLN A 269 54.85 -13.25 40.45
CA GLN A 269 55.45 -14.44 41.07
C GLN A 269 55.21 -15.68 40.16
N PRO A 270 56.24 -16.49 39.85
CA PRO A 270 56.04 -17.73 39.12
C PRO A 270 55.34 -18.75 40.03
N LYS A 271 54.22 -19.30 39.58
CA LYS A 271 53.60 -20.47 40.23
C LYS A 271 54.51 -21.69 40.05
N PRO A 272 54.62 -22.60 41.05
CA PRO A 272 55.36 -23.84 40.88
C PRO A 272 54.63 -24.75 39.87
N GLU A 273 55.40 -25.46 39.05
CA GLU A 273 54.94 -26.45 38.08
C GLU A 273 54.08 -27.54 38.75
N GLU A 274 52.88 -27.79 38.22
CA GLU A 274 52.00 -28.88 38.67
C GLU A 274 52.54 -30.23 38.17
N LYS A 275 52.95 -31.11 39.10
CA LYS A 275 53.19 -32.53 38.83
C LYS A 275 51.86 -33.28 38.72
N LEU A 276 51.62 -33.94 37.60
CA LEU A 276 50.53 -34.90 37.43
C LEU A 276 50.99 -36.29 37.91
N CYS A 277 50.33 -36.83 38.94
CA CYS A 277 50.46 -38.23 39.36
C CYS A 277 49.09 -38.91 39.17
N ASN A 278 49.03 -39.98 38.38
CA ASN A 278 47.79 -40.68 38.04
C ASN A 278 47.31 -41.57 39.20
N GLU A 279 46.09 -41.33 39.68
CA GLU A 279 45.43 -42.11 40.73
C GLU A 279 44.94 -43.47 40.21
N ALA A 280 45.79 -44.49 40.28
CA ALA A 280 45.35 -45.88 40.27
C ALA A 280 46.38 -46.79 40.98
N THR A 281 45.98 -47.32 42.13
CA THR A 281 46.57 -48.47 42.84
C THR A 281 48.06 -48.40 43.19
N GLY A 282 48.33 -47.93 44.43
CA GLY A 282 49.44 -48.35 45.29
C GLY A 282 50.78 -48.71 44.65
N ASP A 283 51.57 -47.69 44.29
CA ASP A 283 53.04 -47.76 44.31
C ASP A 283 53.60 -46.32 44.21
N GLU A 284 54.25 -45.83 45.27
CA GLU A 284 54.77 -44.45 45.42
C GLU A 284 56.01 -44.14 44.54
N GLY A 285 56.18 -44.83 43.41
CA GLY A 285 57.48 -44.92 42.72
C GLY A 285 57.65 -44.21 41.38
N LYS A 286 56.61 -43.65 40.74
CA LYS A 286 56.75 -43.13 39.35
C LYS A 286 55.92 -41.88 39.05
N CYS A 287 56.46 -40.70 39.40
CA CYS A 287 56.09 -39.43 38.75
C CYS A 287 57.37 -38.83 38.15
N GLU A 288 57.48 -38.81 36.81
CA GLU A 288 58.57 -38.13 36.10
C GLU A 288 58.11 -36.73 35.65
N THR A 289 59.04 -35.77 35.72
CA THR A 289 58.86 -34.34 35.41
C THR A 289 58.75 -34.11 33.90
N LEU A 290 57.80 -33.30 33.47
CA LEU A 290 57.76 -32.66 32.15
C LEU A 290 58.03 -31.17 32.30
#